data_AF-A0A2J6QVK8-F1
#
_entry.id   AF-A0A2J6QVK8-F1
#
_cell.length_a   1.000
_cell.length_b   1.000
_cell.length_c   1.000
_cell.angle_alpha   90.00
_cell.angle_beta   90.00
_cell.angle_gamma   90.00
#
_symmetry.space_group_name_H-M   'P 1'
#
loop_
_entity.id
_entity.type
_entity.pdbx_description
1 polymer ?
#
loop_
_entity_poly.entity_id
_entity_poly.type
_entity_poly.pdbx_seq_one_letter_code
_entity_poly.pdbx_strand_id
1 'polypeptide(L)' 'MPELESEEIWKCVYSVNSYHVDWVAAQGTLLAKMLRKYMGEHRPACMAVGVEPLAYPGCLVEISINAALPS' A
#
# COMPACT_ATOMS: atom_id res chain seq x y z
N MET A 1 -20.10 11.94 2.54
CA MET A 1 -18.94 11.28 1.91
C MET A 1 -19.25 11.26 0.43
N PRO A 2 -18.35 11.72 -0.45
CA PRO A 2 -18.61 11.68 -1.89
C PRO A 2 -18.95 10.23 -2.31
N GLU A 3 -19.95 10.09 -3.18
CA GLU A 3 -20.31 8.81 -3.79
C GLU A 3 -19.28 8.52 -4.89
N LEU A 4 -18.20 7.83 -4.53
CA LEU A 4 -17.15 7.41 -5.44
C LEU A 4 -17.25 5.91 -5.67
N GLU A 5 -17.05 5.50 -6.91
CA GLU A 5 -16.84 4.10 -7.23
C GLU A 5 -15.51 3.61 -6.66
N SER A 6 -15.40 2.30 -6.40
CA SER A 6 -14.19 1.72 -5.79
C SER A 6 -12.91 2.07 -6.55
N GLU A 7 -12.95 2.13 -7.88
CA GLU A 7 -11.79 2.50 -8.70
C GLU A 7 -11.40 3.97 -8.54
N GLU A 8 -12.37 4.86 -8.35
CA GLU A 8 -12.13 6.30 -8.15
C GLU A 8 -11.50 6.56 -6.78
N ILE A 9 -11.88 5.78 -5.76
CA ILE A 9 -11.25 5.83 -4.43
C ILE A 9 -9.76 5.48 -4.51
N TRP A 10 -9.38 4.47 -5.31
CA TRP A 10 -7.97 4.11 -5.48
C TRP A 10 -7.15 5.20 -6.17
N LYS A 11 -7.77 6.01 -7.04
CA LYS A 11 -7.11 7.17 -7.67
C LYS A 11 -6.86 8.32 -6.69
N CYS A 12 -7.55 8.34 -5.55
CA CYS A 12 -7.35 9.32 -4.48
C CYS A 12 -6.19 8.98 -3.54
N VAL A 13 -5.64 7.77 -3.61
CA VAL A 13 -4.46 7.38 -2.82
C VAL A 13 -3.28 8.24 -3.24
N TYR A 14 -2.48 8.73 -2.29
CA TYR A 14 -1.27 9.48 -2.60
C TYR A 14 -0.03 8.95 -1.88
N SER A 15 -0.21 8.08 -0.87
CA SER A 15 0.88 7.50 -0.09
C SER A 15 0.56 6.07 0.29
N VAL A 16 1.55 5.18 0.08
CA VAL A 16 1.52 3.78 0.50
C VAL A 16 2.80 3.48 1.27
N ASN A 17 2.65 3.13 2.54
CA ASN A 17 3.76 2.68 3.39
C ASN A 17 3.57 1.21 3.71
N SER A 18 4.60 0.40 3.50
CA SER A 18 4.56 -1.03 3.78
C SER A 18 5.69 -1.45 4.71
N TYR A 19 5.34 -2.24 5.70
CA TYR A 19 6.21 -2.70 6.78
C TYR A 19 6.26 -4.22 6.73
N HIS A 20 7.44 -4.79 6.54
CA HIS A 20 7.61 -6.22 6.28
C HIS A 20 8.48 -6.85 7.34
N VAL A 21 8.03 -7.96 7.90
CA VAL A 21 8.86 -8.80 8.79
C VAL A 21 9.76 -9.67 7.91
N ASP A 22 11.01 -9.84 8.32
CA ASP A 22 12.03 -10.64 7.61
C ASP A 22 12.18 -10.28 6.13
N TRP A 23 12.48 -9.00 5.85
CA TRP A 23 12.48 -8.48 4.49
C TRP A 23 13.38 -9.25 3.51
N VAL A 24 12.79 -9.68 2.39
CA VAL A 24 13.50 -10.32 1.27
C VAL A 24 13.16 -9.65 -0.05
N ALA A 25 14.09 -9.67 -1.02
CA ALA A 25 13.92 -9.02 -2.33
C ALA A 25 12.65 -9.45 -3.09
N ALA A 26 12.18 -10.68 -2.89
CA ALA A 26 10.95 -11.19 -3.49
C ALA A 26 9.70 -10.40 -3.04
N GLN A 27 9.66 -9.92 -1.80
CA GLN A 27 8.54 -9.13 -1.27
C GLN A 27 8.45 -7.77 -1.96
N GLY A 28 9.58 -7.13 -2.29
CA GLY A 28 9.60 -5.90 -3.08
C GLY A 28 9.01 -6.09 -4.48
N THR A 29 9.28 -7.24 -5.12
CA THR A 29 8.67 -7.58 -6.42
C THR A 29 7.17 -7.79 -6.29
N LEU A 30 6.71 -8.42 -5.21
CA LEU A 30 5.29 -8.65 -4.94
C LEU A 30 4.55 -7.33 -4.66
N LEU A 31 5.14 -6.44 -3.85
CA LEU A 31 4.61 -5.10 -3.58
C LEU A 31 4.47 -4.30 -4.88
N ALA A 32 5.49 -4.31 -5.73
CA ALA A 32 5.44 -3.61 -7.01
C ALA A 32 4.35 -4.17 -7.95
N LYS A 33 4.12 -5.49 -7.93
CA LYS A 33 3.01 -6.11 -8.67
C LYS A 33 1.64 -5.68 -8.12
N MET A 34 1.51 -5.63 -6.80
CA MET A 34 0.28 -5.19 -6.12
C MET A 34 -0.03 -3.72 -6.45
N LEU A 35 0.96 -2.83 -6.31
CA LEU A 35 0.79 -1.40 -6.63
C LEU A 35 0.35 -1.19 -8.07
N ARG A 36 0.95 -1.88 -9.05
CA ARG A 36 0.51 -1.80 -10.45
C ARG A 36 -0.92 -2.26 -10.67
N LYS A 37 -1.37 -3.27 -9.91
CA LYS A 37 -2.73 -3.80 -10.03
C LYS A 37 -3.78 -2.82 -9.49
N TYR A 38 -3.50 -2.16 -8.36
CA TYR A 38 -4.50 -1.34 -7.66
C TYR A 38 -4.39 0.15 -7.96
N MET A 39 -3.19 0.66 -8.23
CA MET A 39 -2.98 2.09 -8.53
C MET A 39 -3.10 2.40 -10.02
N GLY A 40 -3.10 1.37 -10.88
CA GLY A 40 -3.22 1.51 -12.33
C GLY A 40 -2.12 2.40 -12.91
N GLU A 41 -2.51 3.51 -13.53
CA GLU A 41 -1.60 4.49 -14.12
C GLU A 41 -1.09 5.53 -13.12
N HIS A 42 -1.74 5.64 -11.96
CA HIS A 42 -1.34 6.53 -10.88
C HIS A 42 -0.19 5.92 -10.06
N ARG A 43 0.73 6.76 -9.56
CA ARG A 43 1.91 6.34 -8.82
C ARG A 43 1.99 7.11 -7.50
N PRO A 44 1.47 6.56 -6.40
CA PRO A 44 1.57 7.21 -5.10
C PRO A 44 3.01 7.20 -4.62
N ALA A 45 3.35 8.09 -3.69
CA ALA A 45 4.59 7.96 -2.94
C ALA A 45 4.58 6.59 -2.24
N CYS A 46 5.64 5.80 -2.41
CA CYS A 46 5.72 4.46 -1.86
C CYS A 46 6.98 4.30 -1.02
N MET A 47 6.82 3.79 0.20
CA MET A 47 7.90 3.36 1.06
C MET A 47 7.71 1.88 1.44
N ALA A 48 8.81 1.13 1.43
CA ALA A 48 8.84 -0.25 1.89
C ALA A 48 10.06 -0.44 2.80
N VAL A 49 9.83 -0.94 4.01
CA VAL A 49 10.89 -1.13 5.01
C VAL A 49 10.74 -2.47 5.71
N GLY A 50 11.89 -3.06 6.08
CA GLY A 50 11.93 -4.19 6.99
C GLY A 50 11.77 -3.71 8.44
N VAL A 51 11.00 -4.44 9.24
CA VAL A 51 10.72 -4.12 10.64
C VAL A 51 10.82 -5.35 11.53
N GLU A 52 10.92 -5.13 12.84
CA GLU A 52 10.65 -6.14 13.85
C GLU A 52 9.19 -6.64 13.77
N PRO A 53 8.82 -7.74 14.45
CA PRO A 53 7.47 -8.31 14.39
C PRO A 53 6.35 -7.28 14.63
N LEU A 54 5.34 -7.34 13.77
CA LEU A 54 4.17 -6.45 13.79
C LEU A 54 3.23 -6.77 14.96
N ALA A 55 2.23 -5.90 15.17
CA ALA A 55 1.32 -5.96 16.33
C ALA A 55 0.59 -7.31 16.48
N TYR A 56 0.34 -8.03 15.37
CA TYR A 56 -0.33 -9.32 15.38
C TYR A 56 0.66 -10.47 15.14
N PRO A 57 0.68 -11.51 15.99
CA PRO A 57 1.51 -12.69 15.77
C PRO A 57 1.24 -13.32 14.40
N GLY A 58 2.31 -13.60 13.65
CA GLY A 58 2.22 -14.17 12.30
C GLY A 58 1.86 -13.16 11.19
N CYS A 59 1.67 -11.88 11.51
CA CYS A 59 1.53 -10.84 10.50
C CYS A 59 2.89 -10.57 9.83
N LEU A 60 2.99 -10.88 8.54
CA LEU A 60 4.23 -10.74 7.76
C LEU A 60 4.36 -9.35 7.11
N VAL A 61 3.23 -8.67 6.90
CA VAL A 61 3.19 -7.37 6.25
C VAL A 61 2.03 -6.54 6.77
N GLU A 62 2.30 -5.26 7.04
CA GLU A 62 1.28 -4.24 7.29
C GLU A 62 1.39 -3.15 6.22
N ILE A 63 0.25 -2.66 5.73
CA ILE A 63 0.19 -1.61 4.71
C ILE A 63 -0.68 -0.47 5.24
N SER A 64 -0.10 0.72 5.31
CA SER A 64 -0.78 1.97 5.64
C SER A 64 -0.96 2.79 4.36
N ILE A 65 -2.19 3.28 4.14
CA ILE A 65 -2.58 3.99 2.92
C ILE A 65 -3.19 5.32 3.32
N ASN A 66 -2.73 6.41 2.70
CA ASN A 66 -3.38 7.71 2.81
C ASN A 66 -4.00 8.11 1.47
N ALA A 67 -5.23 8.63 1.53
CA ALA A 67 -5.97 9.12 0.39
C ALA A 67 -6.58 10.50 0.68
N ALA A 68 -6.70 11.32 -0.37
CA ALA A 68 -7.34 12.63 -0.31
C ALA A 68 -8.62 12.57 -1.15
N LEU A 69 -9.77 12.42 -0.48
CA LEU A 69 -11.06 12.36 -1.16
C LEU A 69 -11.50 13.76 -1.61
N PRO A 70 -12.20 13.88 -2.75
CA PRO A 70 -12.83 15.13 -3.15
C PRO A 70 -13.85 15.61 -2.10
N SER A 71 -13.93 16.93 -1.95
CA SER A 71 -14.83 17.62 -1.02
C SER A 71 -16.28 17.61 -1.47
#